data_AF-A0A6H5GBR2-F1
#
_entry.id   AF-A0A6H5GBR2-F1
#
_cell.length_a   1.000
_cell.length_b   1.000
_cell.length_c   1.000
_cell.angle_alpha   90.00
_cell.angle_beta   90.00
_cell.angle_gamma   90.00
#
_symmetry.space_group_name_H-M   'P 1'
#
loop_
_entity.id
_entity.type
_entity.pdbx_description
1 polymer ?
#
loop_
_entity_poly.entity_id
_entity_poly.type
_entity_poly.pdbx_seq_one_letter_code
_entity_poly.pdbx_strand_id
1 'polypeptide(L)' 'MFLMFPVPGAPPANIQCLSQSSQSILVSWKAPPALLQNGRIQGYRLYYENQDEKPP' A
#
# COMPACT_ATOMS: atom_id res chain seq x y z
N MET A 1 -5.37 16.81 -23.20
CA MET A 1 -6.41 16.44 -22.21
C MET A 1 -5.86 15.26 -21.41
N PHE A 2 -5.29 15.49 -20.23
CA PHE A 2 -4.82 14.39 -19.37
C PHE A 2 -6.01 13.91 -18.54
N LEU A 3 -6.36 12.63 -18.67
CA LEU A 3 -7.37 12.00 -17.84
C LEU A 3 -6.82 11.97 -16.40
N MET A 4 -7.32 12.88 -15.54
CA MET A 4 -7.18 12.74 -14.09
C MET A 4 -7.96 11.49 -13.70
N PHE A 5 -7.31 10.33 -13.74
CA PHE A 5 -7.78 9.20 -12.96
C PHE A 5 -7.89 9.69 -11.53
N PRO A 6 -8.97 9.35 -10.80
CA PRO A 6 -9.10 9.75 -9.41
C PRO A 6 -7.94 9.16 -8.61
N VAL A 7 -6.92 9.98 -8.32
CA VAL A 7 -5.77 9.60 -7.51
C VAL A 7 -6.21 9.70 -6.05
N PRO A 8 -6.12 8.63 -5.24
CA PRO A 8 -6.37 8.75 -3.81
C PRO A 8 -5.49 9.85 -3.19
N GLY A 9 -6.12 10.80 -2.51
CA GLY A 9 -5.46 11.94 -1.87
C GLY A 9 -4.82 11.62 -0.52
N ALA A 10 -4.95 10.38 -0.03
CA ALA A 10 -4.31 9.91 1.18
C ALA A 10 -3.83 8.46 1.05
N PRO A 11 -2.74 8.09 1.76
CA PRO A 11 -2.23 6.73 1.78
C PRO A 11 -3.12 5.78 2.60
N PRO A 12 -2.96 4.45 2.46
CA PRO A 12 -3.51 3.49 3.40
C PRO A 12 -3.02 3.76 4.82
N ALA A 13 -3.87 3.52 5.82
CA ALA A 13 -3.57 3.77 7.21
C ALA A 13 -3.31 2.47 7.99
N ASN A 14 -2.66 2.57 9.15
CA ASN A 14 -2.45 1.43 10.06
C ASN A 14 -1.82 0.21 9.36
N ILE A 15 -0.69 0.43 8.69
CA ILE A 15 0.10 -0.65 8.09
C ILE A 15 0.65 -1.51 9.23
N GLN A 16 0.36 -2.80 9.18
CA GLN A 16 0.81 -3.79 10.15
C GLN A 16 1.45 -4.96 9.41
N CYS A 17 2.60 -5.41 9.90
CA CYS A 17 3.35 -6.53 9.37
C CYS A 17 3.56 -7.55 10.48
N LEU A 18 3.13 -8.79 10.26
CA LEU A 18 3.28 -9.88 11.22
C LEU A 18 4.08 -11.01 10.57
N SER A 19 5.15 -11.45 11.23
CA SER A 19 5.88 -12.65 10.80
C SER A 19 5.00 -13.88 11.03
N GLN A 20 4.58 -14.51 9.95
CA GLN A 20 3.76 -15.71 10.01
C GLN A 20 4.63 -16.98 10.02
N SER A 21 5.76 -16.95 9.29
CA SER A 21 6.79 -18.00 9.33
C SER A 21 8.16 -17.42 8.94
N SER A 22 9.19 -18.26 8.87
CA SER A 22 10.52 -17.86 8.36
C SER A 22 10.53 -17.39 6.90
N GLN A 23 9.44 -17.64 6.15
CA GLN A 23 9.33 -17.33 4.72
C GLN A 23 8.04 -16.58 4.36
N SER A 24 7.22 -16.19 5.34
CA SER A 24 5.95 -15.49 5.07
C SER A 24 5.67 -14.40 6.08
N ILE A 25 5.17 -13.28 5.56
CA ILE A 25 4.76 -12.11 6.34
C ILE A 25 3.31 -11.81 5.97
N LEU A 26 2.47 -11.63 6.99
CA LEU A 26 1.11 -11.13 6.82
C LEU A 26 1.14 -9.60 6.91
N VAL A 27 0.74 -8.95 5.82
CA VAL A 27 0.63 -7.48 5.75
C VAL A 27 -0.84 -7.09 5.75
N SER A 28 -1.24 -6.15 6.61
CA SER A 28 -2.60 -5.61 6.66
C SER A 28 -2.60 -4.09 6.78
N TRP A 29 -3.66 -3.46 6.30
CA TRP A 29 -3.85 -2.01 6.32
C TRP A 29 -5.34 -1.65 6.30
N LYS A 30 -5.64 -0.41 6.64
CA LYS A 30 -6.95 0.22 6.47
C LYS A 30 -6.97 1.07 5.20
N ALA A 31 -8.13 1.11 4.54
CA ALA A 31 -8.33 2.01 3.41
C ALA A 31 -8.16 3.48 3.84
N PRO A 32 -7.80 4.39 2.92
CA PRO A 32 -7.78 5.83 3.19
C PRO A 32 -9.18 6.33 3.61
N PRO A 33 -9.29 7.46 4.33
CA PRO A 33 -10.59 8.07 4.64
C PRO A 33 -11.42 8.30 3.36
N ALA A 34 -12.71 7.98 3.38
CA ALA A 34 -13.57 8.01 2.19
C ALA A 34 -13.53 9.36 1.43
N LEU A 35 -13.46 10.47 2.17
CA LEU A 35 -13.35 11.83 1.63
C LEU A 35 -12.06 12.07 0.81
N LEU A 36 -11.03 11.26 1.03
CA LEU A 36 -9.72 11.37 0.39
C LEU A 36 -9.47 10.22 -0.60
N GLN A 37 -10.42 9.30 -0.82
CA GLN A 37 -10.23 8.23 -1.81
C GLN A 37 -10.40 8.72 -3.25
N ASN A 38 -11.03 9.89 -3.44
CA ASN A 38 -11.37 10.48 -4.73
C ASN A 38 -12.19 9.56 -5.65
N GLY A 39 -12.85 8.53 -5.11
CA GLY A 39 -13.58 7.51 -5.85
C GLY A 39 -13.44 6.15 -5.17
N ARG A 40 -13.93 5.09 -5.81
CA ARG A 40 -13.73 3.73 -5.30
C ARG A 40 -12.28 3.29 -5.54
N ILE A 41 -11.61 2.83 -4.48
CA ILE A 41 -10.28 2.20 -4.58
C ILE A 41 -10.34 0.97 -5.51
N GLN A 42 -9.50 0.97 -6.53
CA GLN A 42 -9.42 -0.11 -7.53
C GLN A 42 -8.42 -1.21 -7.13
N GLY A 43 -7.45 -0.90 -6.27
CA GLY A 43 -6.46 -1.85 -5.79
C GLY A 43 -5.33 -1.18 -5.00
N TYR A 44 -4.45 -2.02 -4.46
CA TYR A 44 -3.22 -1.61 -3.77
C TYR A 44 -2.01 -2.23 -4.46
N ARG A 45 -0.86 -1.57 -4.37
CA ARG A 45 0.42 -2.11 -4.85
C ARG A 45 1.39 -2.17 -3.69
N LEU A 46 2.02 -3.33 -3.52
CA LEU A 46 3.02 -3.56 -2.48
C LEU A 46 4.41 -3.48 -3.10
N TYR A 47 5.31 -2.83 -2.37
CA TYR A 47 6.73 -2.79 -2.67
C TYR A 47 7.46 -3.35 -1.46
N TYR A 48 8.40 -4.27 -1.70
CA TYR A 48 9.25 -4.84 -0.66
C TYR A 48 10.69 -4.84 -1.16
N GLU A 49 11.62 -4.66 -0.24
CA GLU A 49 13.05 -4.65 -0.52
C GLU A 49 13.77 -5.31 0.65
N ASN A 50 14.78 -6.12 0.35
CA ASN A 50 15.65 -6.70 1.35
C ASN A 50 16.59 -5.61 1.86
N GLN A 51 16.48 -5.24 3.14
CA GLN A 51 17.34 -4.19 3.72
C GLN A 51 18.83 -4.55 3.69
N ASP A 52 19.15 -5.84 3.56
CA ASP A 52 20.53 -6.36 3.54
C ASP A 52 21.10 -6.50 2.11
N GLU A 53 20.28 -6.34 1.08
CA GLU A 53 20.73 -6.43 -0.30
C GLU A 53 21.20 -5.04 -0.75
N LYS A 54 22.51 -4.86 -0.80
CA LYS A 54 23.11 -3.60 -1.26
C LYS A 54 22.62 -3.31 -2.68
N PRO A 55 22.16 -2.08 -3.00
CA PRO A 55 21.74 -1.75 -4.36
C PRO A 55 22.86 -2.07 -5.37
N PRO A 56 22.53 -2.60 -6.56
CA PRO A 56 23.52 -2.82 -7.63
C PRO A 56 24.15 -1.51 -8.11
#